data_AF-A0A7Y9PF55-F1
#
_entry.id   AF-A0A7Y9PF55-F1
#
_cell.length_a   1.000
_cell.length_b   1.000
_cell.length_c   1.000
_cell.angle_alpha   90.00
_cell.angle_beta   90.00
_cell.angle_gamma   90.00
#
_symmetry.space_group_name_H-M   'P 1'
#
loop_
_entity.id
_entity.type
_entity.pdbx_description
1 polymer ?
#
loop_
_entity_poly.entity_id
_entity_poly.type
_entity_poly.pdbx_seq_one_letter_code
_entity_poly.pdbx_strand_id
1 'polypeptide(L)'
;MSPIHPARVARSTGILLWMLLFLCLSFASNSFASMAYPPALDQGYRDLYNLDFPGAHAVFQQYSARHPDEPLPVVSDAAAYLFSEFDRLHIIDVQLFADQSRFDNRSKLTPDPAVRKAFDDRTTHAAQLADAALKRNPQDVAALYSKTCISGMRSDYALLIEKRDLAALNLSKEASAFSKQVLAADSTMFDAYLASGVENYMLSLKPAPIRWILGATGAGTDKEEGIRLLRITAANGHYLAPFARMMLAVAALRDNHPKEAKATLIALSKEYPRNSLYQREIARIP
;
A
#
# COMPACT_ATOMS: atom_id res chain seq x y z
N MET A 1 -46.88 -34.69 69.62
CA MET A 1 -47.11 -34.98 68.19
C MET A 1 -47.51 -33.68 67.52
N SER A 2 -46.58 -33.04 66.81
CA SER A 2 -46.75 -31.70 66.23
C SER A 2 -47.21 -31.81 64.77
N PRO A 3 -48.06 -30.89 64.25
CA PRO A 3 -48.35 -30.81 62.83
C PRO A 3 -47.31 -29.96 62.09
N ILE A 4 -47.06 -30.35 60.84
CA ILE A 4 -46.04 -29.87 59.91
C ILE A 4 -46.56 -28.61 59.18
N HIS A 5 -45.75 -27.54 59.14
CA HIS A 5 -45.92 -26.41 58.21
C HIS A 5 -45.24 -26.73 56.85
N PRO A 6 -45.83 -26.40 55.69
CA PRO A 6 -45.09 -26.35 54.44
C PRO A 6 -44.43 -24.98 54.24
N ALA A 7 -43.14 -25.00 53.91
CA ALA A 7 -42.32 -23.83 53.59
C ALA A 7 -42.74 -23.20 52.24
N ARG A 8 -42.84 -21.87 52.20
CA ARG A 8 -42.92 -21.08 50.96
C ARG A 8 -41.56 -21.06 50.26
N VAL A 9 -41.49 -21.57 49.05
CA VAL A 9 -40.38 -21.32 48.12
C VAL A 9 -40.56 -19.93 47.51
N ALA A 10 -39.69 -18.99 47.89
CA ALA A 10 -39.63 -17.66 47.28
C ALA A 10 -38.87 -17.74 45.93
N ARG A 11 -39.53 -17.32 44.85
CA ARG A 11 -39.00 -17.29 43.48
C ARG A 11 -37.88 -16.25 43.34
N SER A 12 -36.65 -16.72 43.10
CA SER A 12 -35.47 -15.92 42.73
C SER A 12 -35.38 -15.65 41.22
N THR A 13 -36.50 -15.42 40.53
CA THR A 13 -36.54 -15.25 39.07
C THR A 13 -36.43 -13.80 38.59
N GLY A 14 -36.33 -12.82 39.50
CA GLY A 14 -36.33 -11.39 39.14
C GLY A 14 -34.96 -10.79 38.78
N ILE A 15 -33.84 -11.40 39.23
CA ILE A 15 -32.50 -10.78 39.13
C ILE A 15 -31.78 -11.19 37.84
N LEU A 16 -32.00 -12.41 37.34
CA LEU A 16 -31.38 -12.87 36.07
C LEU A 16 -31.90 -12.11 34.84
N LEU A 17 -33.15 -11.62 34.87
CA LEU A 17 -33.75 -10.92 33.73
C LEU A 17 -33.15 -9.53 33.50
N TRP A 18 -32.64 -8.88 34.56
CA TRP A 18 -32.00 -7.56 34.47
C TRP A 18 -30.53 -7.62 34.01
N MET A 19 -29.81 -8.71 34.28
CA MET A 19 -28.45 -8.91 33.76
C MET A 19 -28.41 -9.20 32.26
N LEU A 20 -29.46 -9.82 31.71
CA LEU A 20 -29.59 -10.06 30.26
C LEU A 20 -29.98 -8.81 29.47
N LEU A 21 -30.68 -7.84 30.09
CA LEU A 21 -31.05 -6.59 29.44
C LEU A 21 -29.88 -5.59 29.32
N PHE A 22 -28.90 -5.66 30.22
CA PHE A 22 -27.70 -4.79 30.19
C PHE A 22 -26.60 -5.29 29.25
N LEU A 23 -26.61 -6.57 28.84
CA LEU A 23 -25.62 -7.11 27.90
C LEU A 23 -25.96 -6.82 26.43
N CYS A 24 -27.16 -6.31 26.14
CA CYS A 24 -27.60 -5.99 24.77
C CYS A 24 -27.31 -4.55 24.32
N LEU A 25 -26.65 -3.69 25.13
CA LEU A 25 -26.46 -2.27 24.78
C LEU A 25 -25.04 -1.85 24.36
N SER A 26 -24.07 -2.75 24.19
CA SER A 26 -22.71 -2.36 23.77
C SER A 26 -22.05 -3.25 22.72
N PHE A 27 -22.82 -4.03 21.96
CA PHE A 27 -22.38 -4.37 20.60
C PHE A 27 -23.00 -3.34 19.65
N ALA A 28 -22.51 -2.11 19.73
CA ALA A 28 -22.47 -1.31 18.52
C ALA A 28 -21.62 -2.14 17.55
N SER A 29 -22.29 -2.86 16.67
CA SER A 29 -21.65 -3.40 15.48
C SER A 29 -21.10 -2.17 14.77
N ASN A 30 -19.82 -1.84 15.02
CA ASN A 30 -19.04 -1.07 14.08
C ASN A 30 -19.07 -1.92 12.82
N SER A 31 -20.10 -1.71 12.01
CA SER A 31 -20.09 -2.11 10.63
C SER A 31 -18.90 -1.34 10.08
N PHE A 32 -17.76 -2.02 9.93
CA PHE A 32 -16.63 -1.47 9.22
C PHE A 32 -17.18 -1.10 7.85
N ALA A 33 -17.41 0.20 7.63
CA ALA A 33 -17.81 0.71 6.35
C ALA A 33 -16.62 0.45 5.44
N SER A 34 -16.73 -0.58 4.59
CA SER A 34 -15.68 -0.90 3.63
C SER A 34 -15.45 0.34 2.77
N MET A 35 -14.19 0.72 2.62
CA MET A 35 -13.85 1.86 1.78
C MET A 35 -14.12 1.50 0.33
N ALA A 36 -15.11 2.15 -0.28
CA ALA A 36 -15.30 2.08 -1.72
C ALA A 36 -14.27 2.99 -2.41
N TYR A 37 -13.49 2.41 -3.31
CA TYR A 37 -12.63 3.20 -4.20
C TYR A 37 -13.49 4.11 -5.07
N PRO A 38 -13.17 5.42 -5.19
CA PRO A 38 -13.92 6.30 -6.07
C PRO A 38 -13.67 5.90 -7.53
N PRO A 39 -14.68 5.40 -8.29
CA PRO A 39 -14.47 4.97 -9.67
C PRO A 39 -13.96 6.08 -10.59
N ALA A 40 -14.15 7.34 -10.18
CA ALA A 40 -13.66 8.51 -10.89
C ALA A 40 -12.12 8.63 -10.89
N LEU A 41 -11.39 7.96 -10.00
CA LEU A 41 -9.91 7.93 -10.02
C LEU A 41 -9.37 6.80 -10.91
N ASP A 42 -10.17 5.80 -11.28
CA ASP A 42 -9.75 4.65 -12.09
C ASP A 42 -9.08 5.08 -13.39
N GLN A 43 -9.62 6.12 -14.04
CA GLN A 43 -9.04 6.67 -15.26
C GLN A 43 -7.65 7.26 -15.00
N GLY A 44 -7.46 7.98 -13.89
CA GLY A 44 -6.17 8.57 -13.54
C GLY A 44 -5.10 7.51 -13.27
N TYR A 45 -5.47 6.42 -12.57
CA TYR A 45 -4.57 5.28 -12.40
C TYR A 45 -4.30 4.54 -13.70
N ARG A 46 -5.31 4.39 -14.58
CA ARG A 46 -5.11 3.82 -15.92
C ARG A 46 -4.16 4.65 -16.75
N ASP A 47 -4.24 5.98 -16.68
CA ASP A 47 -3.33 6.90 -17.36
C ASP A 47 -1.92 6.81 -16.76
N LEU A 48 -1.80 6.78 -15.43
CA LEU A 48 -0.54 6.56 -14.72
C LEU A 48 0.18 5.29 -15.18
N TYR A 49 -0.52 4.15 -15.21
CA TYR A 49 0.06 2.88 -15.67
C TYR A 49 0.31 2.82 -17.18
N ASN A 50 -0.30 3.72 -17.96
CA ASN A 50 0.00 3.92 -19.37
C ASN A 50 1.11 4.96 -19.62
N LEU A 51 1.75 5.47 -18.57
CA LEU A 51 2.76 6.54 -18.63
C LEU A 51 2.22 7.89 -19.14
N ASP A 52 0.90 8.08 -19.10
CA ASP A 52 0.24 9.35 -19.40
C ASP A 52 0.12 10.17 -18.11
N PHE A 53 1.27 10.63 -17.61
CA PHE A 53 1.32 11.41 -16.37
C PHE A 53 0.52 12.72 -16.44
N PRO A 54 0.52 13.49 -17.55
CA PRO A 54 -0.34 14.66 -17.67
C PRO A 54 -1.84 14.32 -17.57
N GLY A 55 -2.28 13.23 -18.22
CA GLY A 55 -3.65 12.74 -18.11
C GLY A 55 -4.01 12.34 -16.67
N ALA A 56 -3.12 11.61 -16.00
CA ALA A 56 -3.29 11.22 -14.60
C ALA A 56 -3.44 12.44 -13.68
N HIS A 57 -2.54 13.43 -13.80
CA HIS A 57 -2.62 14.68 -13.04
C HIS A 57 -3.96 15.40 -13.26
N ALA A 58 -4.42 15.51 -14.51
CA ALA A 58 -5.67 16.18 -14.83
C ALA A 58 -6.87 15.53 -14.12
N VAL A 59 -6.95 14.19 -14.13
CA VAL A 59 -8.03 13.44 -13.46
C VAL A 59 -7.98 13.66 -11.95
N PHE A 60 -6.81 13.46 -11.31
CA PHE A 60 -6.68 13.55 -9.87
C PHE A 60 -6.92 14.96 -9.34
N GLN A 61 -6.47 15.99 -10.07
CA GLN A 61 -6.69 17.39 -9.70
C GLN A 61 -8.14 17.83 -9.90
N GLN A 62 -8.79 17.40 -10.99
CA GLN A 62 -10.21 17.68 -11.21
C GLN A 62 -11.07 17.04 -10.11
N TYR A 63 -10.74 15.81 -9.70
CA TYR A 63 -11.43 15.16 -8.59
C TYR A 63 -11.16 15.90 -7.27
N SER A 64 -9.90 16.21 -6.95
CA SER A 64 -9.52 16.93 -5.73
C SER A 64 -10.23 18.28 -5.61
N ALA A 65 -10.46 19.00 -6.72
CA ALA A 65 -11.17 20.27 -6.71
C ALA A 65 -12.65 20.16 -6.28
N ARG A 66 -13.27 18.98 -6.50
CA ARG A 66 -14.65 18.68 -6.08
C ARG A 66 -14.70 18.04 -4.69
N HIS A 67 -13.59 17.44 -4.25
CA HIS A 67 -13.45 16.70 -3.00
C HIS A 67 -12.25 17.24 -2.18
N PRO A 68 -12.28 18.51 -1.74
CA PRO A 68 -11.11 19.20 -1.18
C PRO A 68 -10.62 18.61 0.15
N ASP A 69 -11.46 17.88 0.87
CA ASP A 69 -11.14 17.29 2.17
C ASP A 69 -10.65 15.82 2.08
N GLU A 70 -10.61 15.25 0.87
CA GLU A 70 -10.22 13.85 0.66
C GLU A 70 -8.70 13.73 0.40
N PRO A 71 -7.95 12.95 1.21
CA PRO A 71 -6.50 12.83 1.03
C PRO A 71 -6.11 11.94 -0.16
N LEU A 72 -6.95 10.96 -0.52
CA LEU A 72 -6.66 9.96 -1.56
C LEU A 72 -6.36 10.55 -2.95
N PRO A 73 -7.17 11.45 -3.52
CA PRO A 73 -6.87 12.01 -4.84
C PRO A 73 -5.59 12.87 -4.83
N VAL A 74 -5.28 13.53 -3.71
CA VAL A 74 -4.05 14.33 -3.56
C VAL A 74 -2.80 13.44 -3.51
N VAL A 75 -2.86 12.31 -2.78
CA VAL A 75 -1.74 11.34 -2.79
C VAL A 75 -1.61 10.62 -4.13
N SER A 76 -2.71 10.43 -4.86
CA SER A 76 -2.68 9.89 -6.23
C SER A 76 -1.96 10.85 -7.19
N ASP A 77 -2.19 12.16 -7.07
CA ASP A 77 -1.46 13.20 -7.81
C ASP A 77 0.03 13.22 -7.47
N ALA A 78 0.39 12.96 -6.20
CA ALA A 78 1.78 12.78 -5.80
C ALA A 78 2.43 11.56 -6.47
N ALA A 79 1.69 10.45 -6.61
CA ALA A 79 2.18 9.26 -7.30
C ALA A 79 2.52 9.58 -8.77
N ALA A 80 1.69 10.35 -9.46
CA ALA A 80 1.97 10.77 -10.84
C ALA A 80 3.30 11.55 -10.96
N TYR A 81 3.62 12.45 -10.02
CA TYR A 81 4.94 13.11 -10.00
C TYR A 81 6.08 12.11 -9.78
N LEU A 82 5.96 11.22 -8.79
CA LEU A 82 7.01 10.24 -8.47
C LEU A 82 7.29 9.30 -9.66
N PHE A 83 6.25 8.71 -10.24
CA PHE A 83 6.40 7.78 -11.35
C PHE A 83 6.83 8.47 -12.65
N SER A 84 6.45 9.73 -12.87
CA SER A 84 7.00 10.51 -13.99
C SER A 84 8.50 10.70 -13.88
N GLU A 85 8.99 10.91 -12.65
CA GLU A 85 10.42 11.06 -12.40
C GLU A 85 11.15 9.72 -12.49
N PHE A 86 10.52 8.62 -12.09
CA PHE A 86 11.06 7.28 -12.28
C PHE A 86 11.19 6.90 -13.77
N ASP A 87 10.22 7.29 -14.59
CA ASP A 87 10.28 7.10 -16.04
C ASP A 87 11.38 7.98 -16.68
N ARG A 88 11.40 9.28 -16.36
CA ARG A 88 12.41 10.24 -16.87
C ARG A 88 13.84 9.84 -16.51
N LEU A 89 14.04 9.31 -15.30
CA LEU A 89 15.34 8.85 -14.82
C LEU A 89 15.66 7.41 -15.23
N HIS A 90 14.77 6.74 -15.98
CA HIS A 90 14.92 5.34 -16.39
C HIS A 90 15.19 4.40 -15.20
N ILE A 91 14.58 4.70 -14.04
CA ILE A 91 14.68 3.86 -12.83
C ILE A 91 13.95 2.53 -13.05
N ILE A 92 12.87 2.56 -13.84
CA ILE A 92 12.03 1.39 -14.13
C ILE A 92 12.62 0.52 -15.27
N ASP A 93 13.43 1.11 -16.16
CA ASP A 93 14.15 0.37 -17.23
C ASP A 93 15.32 -0.44 -16.62
N VAL A 94 15.28 -1.78 -16.72
CA VAL A 94 16.39 -2.75 -16.50
C VAL A 94 17.21 -2.69 -15.20
N GLN A 95 17.09 -1.66 -14.36
CA GLN A 95 17.90 -1.52 -13.14
C GLN A 95 17.30 -2.28 -11.95
N LEU A 96 15.98 -2.47 -11.93
CA LEU A 96 15.32 -3.32 -10.92
C LEU A 96 15.36 -4.82 -11.27
N PHE A 97 15.48 -5.15 -12.57
CA PHE A 97 15.10 -6.44 -13.16
C PHE A 97 16.21 -7.48 -13.34
N ALA A 98 17.51 -7.16 -13.24
CA ALA A 98 18.53 -8.13 -13.68
C ALA A 98 19.78 -8.31 -12.80
N ASP A 99 20.22 -7.32 -12.00
CA ASP A 99 21.56 -7.44 -11.41
C ASP A 99 21.77 -6.61 -10.13
N GLN A 100 22.08 -7.29 -9.02
CA GLN A 100 22.40 -6.67 -7.74
C GLN A 100 23.63 -5.73 -7.86
N SER A 101 24.61 -6.10 -8.70
CA SER A 101 25.86 -5.34 -8.88
C SER A 101 25.65 -3.95 -9.50
N ARG A 102 24.55 -3.75 -10.25
CA ARG A 102 24.21 -2.46 -10.85
C ARG A 102 23.32 -1.60 -9.96
N PHE A 103 22.55 -2.19 -9.04
CA PHE A 103 21.90 -1.45 -7.95
C PHE A 103 22.94 -0.80 -7.04
N ASP A 104 24.03 -1.50 -6.77
CA ASP A 104 25.15 -0.98 -5.97
C ASP A 104 25.97 0.08 -6.77
N ASN A 105 26.02 -0.03 -8.10
CA ASN A 105 26.74 0.88 -9.02
C ASN A 105 25.86 1.93 -9.72
N ARG A 106 24.70 2.30 -9.16
CA ARG A 106 23.83 3.34 -9.75
C ARG A 106 24.63 4.64 -9.95
N SER A 107 24.52 5.28 -11.11
CA SER A 107 25.10 6.61 -11.35
C SER A 107 24.42 7.67 -10.47
N LYS A 108 25.01 8.86 -10.32
CA LYS A 108 24.37 9.96 -9.58
C LYS A 108 23.20 10.47 -10.43
N LEU A 109 21.97 10.18 -9.98
CA LEU A 109 20.76 10.72 -10.60
C LEU A 109 20.66 12.22 -10.31
N THR A 110 20.13 12.97 -11.27
CA THR A 110 19.85 14.40 -11.10
C THR A 110 18.34 14.58 -11.14
N PRO A 111 17.68 14.60 -9.97
CA PRO A 111 16.23 14.79 -9.93
C PRO A 111 15.85 16.19 -10.41
N ASP A 112 14.71 16.30 -11.08
CA ASP A 112 14.16 17.60 -11.45
C ASP A 112 13.65 18.31 -10.17
N PRO A 113 14.21 19.49 -9.83
CA PRO A 113 13.83 20.19 -8.61
C PRO A 113 12.36 20.63 -8.61
N ALA A 114 11.76 20.90 -9.77
CA ALA A 114 10.36 21.29 -9.87
C ALA A 114 9.44 20.09 -9.60
N VAL A 115 9.76 18.92 -10.17
CA VAL A 115 9.01 17.67 -9.93
C VAL A 115 9.15 17.25 -8.46
N ARG A 116 10.37 17.35 -7.90
CA ARG A 116 10.59 17.08 -6.47
C ARG A 116 9.74 17.99 -5.59
N LYS A 117 9.76 19.29 -5.85
CA LYS A 117 8.95 20.24 -5.08
C LYS A 117 7.47 19.90 -5.17
N ALA A 118 6.96 19.61 -6.37
CA ALA A 118 5.56 19.26 -6.56
C ALA A 118 5.16 17.97 -5.82
N PHE A 119 6.02 16.94 -5.85
CA PHE A 119 5.84 15.72 -5.07
C PHE A 119 5.80 16.01 -3.55
N ASP A 120 6.74 16.79 -3.04
CA ASP A 120 6.81 17.15 -1.62
C ASP A 120 5.58 17.97 -1.18
N ASP A 121 5.17 18.95 -1.99
CA ASP A 121 4.00 19.78 -1.75
C ASP A 121 2.73 18.91 -1.69
N ARG A 122 2.53 17.99 -2.66
CA ARG A 122 1.36 17.09 -2.69
C ARG A 122 1.34 16.09 -1.55
N THR A 123 2.47 15.46 -1.23
CA THR A 123 2.52 14.53 -0.09
C THR A 123 2.29 15.26 1.24
N THR A 124 2.77 16.48 1.39
CA THR A 124 2.53 17.31 2.58
C THR A 124 1.06 17.70 2.70
N HIS A 125 0.44 18.13 1.60
CA HIS A 125 -0.99 18.47 1.59
C HIS A 125 -1.87 17.25 1.91
N ALA A 126 -1.61 16.11 1.26
CA ALA A 126 -2.35 14.87 1.53
C ALA A 126 -2.17 14.41 2.99
N ALA A 127 -0.97 14.57 3.57
CA ALA A 127 -0.73 14.25 4.97
C ALA A 127 -1.56 15.13 5.91
N GLN A 128 -1.67 16.43 5.63
CA GLN A 128 -2.49 17.37 6.42
C GLN A 128 -3.97 16.99 6.37
N LEU A 129 -4.50 16.66 5.20
CA LEU A 129 -5.88 16.19 5.03
C LEU A 129 -6.12 14.88 5.78
N ALA A 130 -5.20 13.92 5.66
CA ALA A 130 -5.27 12.66 6.39
C ALA A 130 -5.22 12.88 7.91
N ASP A 131 -4.35 13.75 8.41
CA ASP A 131 -4.29 14.08 9.86
C ASP A 131 -5.58 14.73 10.34
N ALA A 132 -6.20 15.61 9.54
CA ALA A 132 -7.48 16.21 9.86
C ALA A 132 -8.61 15.16 9.89
N ALA A 133 -8.62 14.22 8.96
CA ALA A 133 -9.57 13.11 8.94
C ALA A 133 -9.38 12.18 10.14
N LEU A 134 -8.14 11.80 10.48
CA LEU A 134 -7.83 10.93 11.62
C LEU A 134 -8.16 11.55 12.98
N LYS A 135 -8.07 12.88 13.10
CA LYS A 135 -8.55 13.59 14.29
C LYS A 135 -10.05 13.45 14.50
N ARG A 136 -10.84 13.37 13.41
CA ARG A 136 -12.29 13.18 13.47
C ARG A 136 -12.65 11.70 13.64
N ASN A 137 -11.95 10.82 12.94
CA ASN A 137 -12.12 9.37 12.99
C ASN A 137 -10.75 8.68 12.96
N PRO A 138 -10.24 8.18 14.11
CA PRO A 138 -8.95 7.50 14.17
C PRO A 138 -8.83 6.22 13.31
N GLN A 139 -9.97 5.67 12.87
CA GLN A 139 -10.05 4.49 12.00
C GLN A 139 -10.47 4.85 10.57
N ASP A 140 -10.30 6.11 10.15
CA ASP A 140 -10.56 6.53 8.78
C ASP A 140 -9.64 5.80 7.80
N VAL A 141 -10.20 4.81 7.09
CA VAL A 141 -9.50 3.91 6.19
C VAL A 141 -8.81 4.69 5.07
N ALA A 142 -9.47 5.71 4.50
CA ALA A 142 -8.92 6.51 3.41
C ALA A 142 -7.72 7.33 3.88
N ALA A 143 -7.78 7.89 5.09
CA ALA A 143 -6.69 8.64 5.68
C ALA A 143 -5.50 7.75 6.05
N LEU A 144 -5.74 6.59 6.68
CA LEU A 144 -4.70 5.60 6.98
C LEU A 144 -4.04 5.05 5.71
N TYR A 145 -4.83 4.78 4.67
CA TYR A 145 -4.33 4.31 3.38
C TYR A 145 -3.53 5.39 2.66
N SER A 146 -3.96 6.65 2.73
CA SER A 146 -3.20 7.78 2.20
C SER A 146 -1.85 7.94 2.92
N LYS A 147 -1.81 7.80 4.25
CA LYS A 147 -0.57 7.80 5.04
C LYS A 147 0.35 6.64 4.64
N THR A 148 -0.20 5.44 4.43
CA THR A 148 0.54 4.29 3.89
C THR A 148 1.22 4.63 2.56
N CYS A 149 0.46 5.20 1.62
CA CYS A 149 0.98 5.58 0.30
C CYS A 149 2.04 6.68 0.38
N ILE A 150 1.84 7.71 1.23
CA ILE A 150 2.80 8.80 1.42
C ILE A 150 4.14 8.26 1.94
N SER A 151 4.14 7.45 2.99
CA SER A 151 5.37 6.89 3.57
C SER A 151 6.05 5.93 2.59
N GLY A 152 5.28 5.11 1.86
CA GLY A 152 5.81 4.23 0.81
C GLY A 152 6.49 4.99 -0.32
N MET A 153 5.82 6.00 -0.89
CA MET A 153 6.37 6.82 -1.97
C MET A 153 7.61 7.62 -1.53
N ARG A 154 7.61 8.14 -0.30
CA ARG A 154 8.80 8.82 0.26
C ARG A 154 9.95 7.85 0.48
N SER A 155 9.66 6.61 0.90
CA SER A 155 10.66 5.54 0.99
C SER A 155 11.27 5.26 -0.39
N ASP A 156 10.44 5.11 -1.41
CA ASP A 156 10.89 4.83 -2.78
C ASP A 156 11.73 5.98 -3.34
N TYR A 157 11.32 7.23 -3.13
CA TYR A 157 12.14 8.39 -3.52
C TYR A 157 13.50 8.35 -2.80
N ALA A 158 13.51 8.19 -1.48
CA ALA A 158 14.73 8.18 -0.69
C ALA A 158 15.68 7.04 -1.14
N LEU A 159 15.14 5.87 -1.46
CA LEU A 159 15.93 4.72 -1.86
C LEU A 159 16.43 4.79 -3.31
N LEU A 160 15.52 5.13 -4.24
CA LEU A 160 15.76 4.99 -5.68
C LEU A 160 16.42 6.23 -6.27
N ILE A 161 16.12 7.42 -5.74
CA ILE A 161 16.67 8.69 -6.22
C ILE A 161 17.80 9.19 -5.31
N GLU A 162 17.56 9.30 -4.00
CA GLU A 162 18.55 9.88 -3.07
C GLU A 162 19.60 8.89 -2.54
N LYS A 163 19.36 7.58 -2.69
CA LYS A 163 20.19 6.49 -2.14
C LYS A 163 20.41 6.59 -0.63
N ARG A 164 19.35 6.94 0.11
CA ARG A 164 19.34 7.03 1.58
C ARG A 164 18.67 5.81 2.18
N ASP A 165 19.37 4.67 2.20
CA ASP A 165 18.82 3.37 2.64
C ASP A 165 18.19 3.42 4.04
N LEU A 166 18.82 4.08 5.02
CA LEU A 166 18.28 4.15 6.38
C LEU A 166 16.99 4.97 6.45
N ALA A 167 16.91 6.08 5.70
CA ALA A 167 15.71 6.90 5.65
C ALA A 167 14.58 6.14 4.97
N ALA A 168 14.88 5.47 3.85
CA ALA A 168 13.93 4.61 3.15
C ALA A 168 13.42 3.48 4.04
N LEU A 169 14.29 2.80 4.78
CA LEU A 169 13.90 1.74 5.71
C LEU A 169 12.91 2.25 6.79
N ASN A 170 13.19 3.41 7.38
CA ASN A 170 12.30 3.98 8.40
C ASN A 170 10.92 4.34 7.83
N LEU A 171 10.89 4.92 6.63
CA LEU A 171 9.65 5.27 5.93
C LEU A 171 8.88 4.02 5.48
N SER A 172 9.58 2.96 5.06
CA SER A 172 8.98 1.67 4.70
C SER A 172 8.31 1.01 5.90
N LYS A 173 8.95 1.03 7.08
CA LYS A 173 8.34 0.58 8.34
C LYS A 173 7.11 1.38 8.73
N GLU A 174 7.16 2.70 8.58
CA GLU A 174 6.01 3.58 8.82
C GLU A 174 4.85 3.22 7.87
N ALA A 175 5.12 3.00 6.59
CA ALA A 175 4.12 2.57 5.62
C ALA A 175 3.47 1.24 6.03
N SER A 176 4.27 0.25 6.44
CA SER A 176 3.75 -1.03 6.96
C SER A 176 2.94 -0.88 8.24
N ALA A 177 3.33 0.03 9.14
CA ALA A 177 2.57 0.30 10.35
C ALA A 177 1.19 0.90 10.05
N PHE A 178 1.10 1.83 9.10
CA PHE A 178 -0.18 2.35 8.64
C PHE A 178 -1.00 1.31 7.87
N SER A 179 -0.36 0.52 7.01
CA SER A 179 -1.01 -0.59 6.28
C SER A 179 -1.68 -1.59 7.23
N LYS A 180 -1.02 -1.97 8.32
CA LYS A 180 -1.60 -2.83 9.36
C LYS A 180 -2.83 -2.20 10.00
N GLN A 181 -2.82 -0.87 10.22
CA GLN A 181 -3.99 -0.15 10.73
C GLN A 181 -5.12 -0.09 9.70
N VAL A 182 -4.81 0.11 8.41
CA VAL A 182 -5.79 0.02 7.32
C VAL A 182 -6.46 -1.33 7.35
N LEU A 183 -5.70 -2.43 7.38
CA LEU A 183 -6.23 -3.80 7.36
C LEU A 183 -6.98 -4.18 8.65
N ALA A 184 -6.64 -3.55 9.77
CA ALA A 184 -7.39 -3.69 11.02
C ALA A 184 -8.74 -2.95 10.98
N ALA A 185 -8.81 -1.83 10.26
CA ALA A 185 -10.04 -1.05 10.06
C ALA A 185 -10.89 -1.58 8.89
N ASP A 186 -10.27 -2.13 7.85
CA ASP A 186 -10.94 -2.74 6.71
C ASP A 186 -10.02 -3.81 6.09
N SER A 187 -10.31 -5.07 6.39
CA SER A 187 -9.55 -6.21 5.88
C SER A 187 -9.74 -6.47 4.39
N THR A 188 -10.68 -5.79 3.74
CA THR A 188 -10.94 -5.89 2.30
C THR A 188 -10.14 -4.88 1.47
N MET A 189 -9.40 -3.98 2.12
CA MET A 189 -8.48 -3.06 1.45
C MET A 189 -7.22 -3.77 0.96
N PHE A 190 -7.37 -4.58 -0.08
CA PHE A 190 -6.30 -5.45 -0.57
C PHE A 190 -5.05 -4.69 -1.04
N ASP A 191 -5.20 -3.45 -1.51
CA ASP A 191 -4.07 -2.59 -1.86
C ASP A 191 -3.18 -2.26 -0.65
N ALA A 192 -3.70 -2.31 0.57
CA ALA A 192 -2.92 -2.08 1.77
C ALA A 192 -1.89 -3.19 2.02
N TYR A 193 -2.09 -4.42 1.53
CA TYR A 193 -1.10 -5.48 1.67
C TYR A 193 0.21 -5.19 0.92
N LEU A 194 0.20 -4.29 -0.07
CA LEU A 194 1.37 -3.97 -0.88
C LEU A 194 2.55 -3.50 -0.03
N ALA A 195 2.32 -2.56 0.90
CA ALA A 195 3.41 -1.93 1.67
C ALA A 195 4.21 -2.97 2.47
N SER A 196 3.50 -3.84 3.21
CA SER A 196 4.14 -4.94 3.94
C SER A 196 4.71 -6.01 3.02
N GLY A 197 4.11 -6.25 1.85
CA GLY A 197 4.66 -7.16 0.85
C GLY A 197 6.00 -6.68 0.28
N VAL A 198 6.08 -5.41 -0.09
CA VAL A 198 7.30 -4.77 -0.60
C VAL A 198 8.38 -4.71 0.49
N GLU A 199 8.05 -4.33 1.73
CA GLU A 199 9.01 -4.34 2.84
C GLU A 199 9.63 -5.74 3.03
N ASN A 200 8.77 -6.75 3.20
CA ASN A 200 9.21 -8.13 3.41
C ASN A 200 10.08 -8.64 2.27
N TYR A 201 9.65 -8.40 1.02
CA TYR A 201 10.41 -8.80 -0.15
C TYR A 201 11.77 -8.09 -0.22
N MET A 202 11.79 -6.75 -0.13
CA MET A 202 13.02 -5.97 -0.31
C MET A 202 14.04 -6.23 0.80
N LEU A 203 13.60 -6.37 2.06
CA LEU A 203 14.50 -6.67 3.17
C LEU A 203 14.98 -8.12 3.16
N SER A 204 14.21 -9.04 2.60
CA SER A 204 14.66 -10.43 2.42
C SER A 204 15.87 -10.57 1.47
N LEU A 205 16.08 -9.59 0.59
CA LEU A 205 17.23 -9.57 -0.34
C LEU A 205 18.54 -9.16 0.35
N LYS A 206 18.51 -8.71 1.61
CA LYS A 206 19.73 -8.34 2.36
C LYS A 206 20.47 -9.60 2.87
N PRO A 207 21.81 -9.53 3.05
CA PRO A 207 22.59 -10.62 3.64
C PRO A 207 22.05 -11.09 5.00
N ALA A 208 22.20 -12.39 5.31
CA ALA A 208 21.60 -13.02 6.49
C ALA A 208 21.89 -12.32 7.83
N PRO A 209 23.11 -11.83 8.12
CA PRO A 209 23.38 -11.09 9.36
C PRO A 209 22.61 -9.77 9.46
N ILE A 210 22.43 -9.07 8.33
CA ILE A 210 21.66 -7.82 8.26
C ILE A 210 20.17 -8.12 8.49
N ARG A 211 19.64 -9.20 7.91
CA ARG A 211 18.25 -9.61 8.13
C ARG A 211 17.96 -9.91 9.59
N TRP A 212 18.86 -10.58 10.31
CA TRP A 212 18.67 -10.86 11.73
C TRP A 212 18.55 -9.57 12.57
N ILE A 213 19.43 -8.60 12.33
CA ILE A 213 19.38 -7.28 12.98
C ILE A 213 18.07 -6.55 12.65
N LEU A 214 17.67 -6.54 11.37
CA LEU A 214 16.44 -5.90 10.93
C LEU A 214 15.20 -6.56 11.53
N GLY A 215 15.14 -7.88 11.55
CA GLY A 215 14.05 -8.65 12.17
C GLY A 215 13.90 -8.34 13.66
N ALA A 216 15.02 -8.17 14.39
CA ALA A 216 14.99 -7.76 15.81
C ALA A 216 14.38 -6.36 16.03
N THR A 217 14.36 -5.50 15.01
CA THR A 217 13.69 -4.18 15.05
C THR A 217 12.22 -4.21 14.61
N GLY A 218 11.65 -5.40 14.42
CA GLY A 218 10.26 -5.59 13.96
C GLY A 218 10.05 -5.40 12.46
N ALA A 219 11.12 -5.32 11.67
CA ALA A 219 11.04 -5.21 10.21
C ALA A 219 10.65 -6.56 9.59
N GLY A 220 9.81 -6.54 8.56
CA GLY A 220 9.48 -7.76 7.80
C GLY A 220 10.66 -8.21 6.96
N THR A 221 11.20 -9.41 7.15
CA THR A 221 12.35 -9.93 6.38
C THR A 221 12.09 -11.28 5.72
N ASP A 222 10.82 -11.68 5.63
CA ASP A 222 10.40 -12.98 5.10
C ASP A 222 10.01 -12.85 3.63
N LYS A 223 10.81 -13.48 2.75
CA LYS A 223 10.57 -13.44 1.31
C LYS A 223 9.24 -14.08 0.93
N GLU A 224 8.90 -15.23 1.51
CA GLU A 224 7.71 -15.98 1.15
C GLU A 224 6.45 -15.22 1.54
N GLU A 225 6.48 -14.61 2.72
CA GLU A 225 5.41 -13.71 3.17
C GLU A 225 5.30 -12.49 2.26
N GLY A 226 6.43 -11.86 1.89
CA GLY A 226 6.46 -10.76 0.94
C GLY A 226 5.78 -11.12 -0.38
N ILE A 227 6.14 -12.26 -0.97
CA ILE A 227 5.53 -12.77 -2.21
C ILE A 227 4.04 -13.10 -2.01
N ARG A 228 3.65 -13.68 -0.88
CA ARG A 228 2.24 -13.98 -0.57
C ARG A 228 1.40 -12.71 -0.53
N LEU A 229 1.87 -11.66 0.14
CA LEU A 229 1.18 -10.36 0.24
C LEU A 229 1.11 -9.65 -1.13
N LEU A 230 2.17 -9.72 -1.93
CA LEU A 230 2.15 -9.22 -3.30
C LEU A 230 1.13 -9.97 -4.17
N ARG A 231 1.01 -11.30 -4.03
CA ARG A 231 -0.01 -12.09 -4.75
C ARG A 231 -1.43 -11.71 -4.34
N ILE A 232 -1.68 -11.46 -3.05
CA ILE A 232 -2.99 -10.98 -2.57
C ILE A 232 -3.35 -9.66 -3.24
N THR A 233 -2.41 -8.71 -3.23
CA THR A 233 -2.60 -7.40 -3.88
C THR A 233 -2.79 -7.54 -5.39
N ALA A 234 -1.99 -8.38 -6.05
CA ALA A 234 -2.07 -8.60 -7.49
C ALA A 234 -3.42 -9.20 -7.94
N ALA A 235 -4.02 -10.05 -7.10
CA ALA A 235 -5.27 -10.73 -7.40
C ALA A 235 -6.53 -9.93 -7.02
N ASN A 236 -6.47 -9.16 -5.93
CA ASN A 236 -7.66 -8.53 -5.33
C ASN A 236 -7.53 -7.02 -5.12
N GLY A 237 -6.35 -6.45 -5.32
CA GLY A 237 -6.14 -5.00 -5.26
C GLY A 237 -6.88 -4.27 -6.38
N HIS A 238 -7.11 -2.98 -6.17
CA HIS A 238 -7.83 -2.14 -7.13
C HIS A 238 -6.84 -1.25 -7.88
N TYR A 239 -6.21 -0.31 -7.17
CA TYR A 239 -5.25 0.62 -7.76
C TYR A 239 -3.83 0.05 -7.81
N LEU A 240 -3.43 -0.79 -6.84
CA LEU A 240 -2.04 -1.27 -6.73
C LEU A 240 -1.85 -2.68 -7.29
N ALA A 241 -2.91 -3.33 -7.78
CA ALA A 241 -2.81 -4.64 -8.43
C ALA A 241 -1.83 -4.68 -9.62
N PRO A 242 -1.80 -3.70 -10.55
CA PRO A 242 -0.81 -3.71 -11.64
C PRO A 242 0.63 -3.57 -11.14
N PHE A 243 0.85 -2.72 -10.13
CA PHE A 243 2.16 -2.56 -9.50
C PHE A 243 2.62 -3.84 -8.78
N ALA A 244 1.72 -4.52 -8.06
CA ALA A 244 2.02 -5.80 -7.42
C ALA A 244 2.40 -6.88 -8.44
N ARG A 245 1.69 -6.94 -9.58
CA ARG A 245 2.03 -7.84 -10.71
C ARG A 245 3.42 -7.54 -11.26
N MET A 246 3.77 -6.26 -11.40
CA MET A 246 5.12 -5.86 -11.82
C MET A 246 6.18 -6.31 -10.81
N MET A 247 5.97 -6.13 -9.50
CA MET A 247 6.88 -6.60 -8.45
C MET A 247 7.04 -8.12 -8.45
N LEU A 248 5.97 -8.87 -8.71
CA LEU A 248 6.04 -10.33 -8.88
C LEU A 248 6.86 -10.74 -10.11
N ALA A 249 6.75 -10.00 -11.23
CA ALA A 249 7.60 -10.25 -12.40
C ALA A 249 9.09 -9.97 -12.10
N VAL A 250 9.40 -8.94 -11.32
CA VAL A 250 10.77 -8.66 -10.83
C VAL A 250 11.27 -9.83 -9.98
N ALA A 251 10.44 -10.31 -9.05
CA ALA A 251 10.79 -11.45 -8.20
C ALA A 251 11.05 -12.72 -9.00
N ALA A 252 10.19 -13.02 -9.98
CA ALA A 252 10.35 -14.16 -10.87
C ALA A 252 11.66 -14.09 -11.68
N LEU A 253 12.06 -12.90 -12.18
CA LEU A 253 13.34 -12.76 -12.87
C LEU A 253 14.54 -13.01 -11.95
N ARG A 254 14.50 -12.49 -10.72
CA ARG A 254 15.55 -12.70 -9.71
C ARG A 254 15.65 -14.17 -9.27
N ASP A 255 14.54 -14.89 -9.29
CA ASP A 255 14.48 -16.33 -8.98
C ASP A 255 14.73 -17.23 -10.18
N ASN A 256 15.21 -16.67 -11.30
CA ASN A 256 15.50 -17.39 -12.54
C ASN A 256 14.27 -18.09 -13.15
N HIS A 257 13.10 -17.46 -13.04
CA HIS A 257 11.83 -17.85 -13.67
C HIS A 257 11.42 -16.87 -14.80
N PRO A 258 12.22 -16.72 -15.88
CA PRO A 258 11.99 -15.71 -16.92
C PRO A 258 10.66 -15.89 -17.67
N LYS A 259 10.18 -17.14 -17.82
CA LYS A 259 8.89 -17.43 -18.49
C LYS A 259 7.70 -16.86 -17.72
N GLU A 260 7.70 -16.98 -16.39
CA GLU A 260 6.64 -16.45 -15.52
C GLU A 260 6.61 -14.92 -15.57
N ALA A 261 7.79 -14.29 -15.48
CA ALA A 261 7.92 -12.84 -15.60
C ALA A 261 7.44 -12.34 -16.96
N LYS A 262 7.87 -12.98 -18.06
CA LYS A 262 7.47 -12.63 -19.43
C LYS A 262 5.96 -12.75 -19.63
N ALA A 263 5.34 -13.82 -19.12
CA ALA A 263 3.88 -13.98 -19.17
C ALA A 263 3.15 -12.85 -18.43
N THR A 264 3.63 -12.48 -17.24
CA THR A 264 3.07 -11.37 -16.46
C THR A 264 3.19 -10.04 -17.20
N LEU A 265 4.36 -9.74 -17.76
CA LEU A 265 4.58 -8.51 -18.52
C LEU A 265 3.75 -8.47 -19.82
N ILE A 266 3.55 -9.60 -20.49
CA ILE A 266 2.65 -9.70 -21.66
C ILE A 266 1.20 -9.40 -21.26
N ALA A 267 0.74 -9.86 -20.10
CA ALA A 267 -0.59 -9.54 -19.63
C ALA A 267 -0.73 -8.03 -19.33
N LEU A 268 0.26 -7.45 -18.65
CA LEU A 268 0.29 -6.01 -18.35
C LEU A 268 0.35 -5.15 -19.63
N SER A 269 1.12 -5.55 -20.64
CA SER A 269 1.21 -4.80 -21.91
C SER A 269 -0.08 -4.81 -22.72
N LYS A 270 -0.92 -5.84 -22.56
CA LYS A 270 -2.27 -5.86 -23.14
C LYS A 270 -3.24 -4.94 -22.40
N GLU A 271 -3.12 -4.87 -21.07
CA GLU A 271 -3.97 -4.03 -20.23
C GLU A 271 -3.61 -2.53 -20.31
N TYR A 272 -2.31 -2.23 -20.49
CA TYR A 272 -1.72 -0.90 -20.58
C TYR A 272 -0.89 -0.75 -21.87
N PRO A 273 -1.54 -0.68 -23.05
CA PRO A 273 -0.86 -0.76 -24.34
C PRO A 273 0.02 0.46 -24.67
N ARG A 274 -0.19 1.61 -24.01
CA ARG A 274 0.66 2.80 -24.19
C ARG A 274 1.94 2.73 -23.36
N ASN A 275 2.02 1.81 -22.39
CA ASN A 275 3.21 1.63 -21.58
C ASN A 275 4.29 0.86 -22.37
N SER A 276 5.21 1.62 -22.95
CA SER A 276 6.32 1.08 -23.74
C SER A 276 7.36 0.33 -22.90
N LEU A 277 7.41 0.50 -21.57
CA LEU A 277 8.34 -0.21 -20.69
C LEU A 277 8.10 -1.72 -20.75
N TYR A 278 6.84 -2.17 -20.68
CA TYR A 278 6.53 -3.59 -20.70
C TYR A 278 7.01 -4.27 -21.99
N GLN A 279 6.86 -3.61 -23.14
CA GLN A 279 7.34 -4.13 -24.42
C GLN A 279 8.87 -4.23 -24.47
N ARG A 280 9.57 -3.20 -23.98
CA ARG A 280 11.04 -3.22 -23.89
C ARG A 280 11.53 -4.37 -23.01
N GLU A 281 10.92 -4.56 -21.85
CA GLU A 281 11.33 -5.63 -20.92
C GLU A 281 11.02 -7.02 -21.48
N ILE A 282 9.86 -7.25 -22.11
CA ILE A 282 9.53 -8.52 -22.77
C ILE A 282 10.59 -8.90 -23.82
N ALA A 283 11.08 -7.92 -24.59
CA ALA A 283 12.09 -8.14 -25.62
C ALA A 283 13.49 -8.48 -25.07
N ARG A 284 13.76 -8.09 -23.81
CA ARG A 284 15.04 -8.36 -23.12
C ARG A 284 15.05 -9.72 -22.42
N ILE A 285 13.90 -10.28 -22.09
CA ILE A 285 13.79 -11.60 -21.45
C ILE A 285 13.98 -12.69 -22.52
N PRO A 286 14.96 -13.61 -22.33
CA PRO A 286 15.24 -14.69 -23.27
C PRO A 286 14.05 -15.62 -23.53
#